data_AF-A0A1A7KDX4-F1
#
_entry.id   AF-A0A1A7KDX4-F1
#
_cell.length_a   1.000
_cell.length_b   1.000
_cell.length_c   1.000
_cell.angle_alpha   90.00
_cell.angle_beta   90.00
_cell.angle_gamma   90.00
#
_symmetry.space_group_name_H-M   'P 1'
#
loop_
_entity.id
_entity.type
_entity.pdbx_description
1 polymer ?
#
loop_
_entity_poly.entity_id
_entity_poly.type
_entity_poly.pdbx_seq_one_letter_code
_entity_poly.pdbx_strand_id
1 'polypeptide(L)'
;MRPVERGPVPLEADGSNKVFTSYGNARRDLIDRMGQYCAYCNQKLPSSLAVEHVQPKSLNPALELEWSNFVLGCTNCNSTKGSKPVNLPDYIWPDVHNTHMAFTYTPDGKIDVNPALSDALKVKAQKMLDLVGLQNYPDNATASDRRWLNRKEAFVKANLALLLYQSASAKGAAEECEKLLGFWACDNGFFSIWMQVFNAYPTVKRQIVLSFKGTAHTCFDTDVNPLQRTAEL
;
A
#
# COMPACT_ATOMS: atom_id res chain seq x y z
N MET A 1 4.63 -1.22 3.17
CA MET A 1 3.35 -0.67 2.68
C MET A 1 3.67 -0.02 1.34
N ARG A 2 2.74 0.13 0.40
CA ARG A 2 3.09 0.68 -0.92
C ARG A 2 3.10 2.21 -0.87
N PRO A 3 4.11 2.90 -1.41
CA PRO A 3 4.03 4.33 -1.64
C PRO A 3 3.09 4.62 -2.81
N VAL A 4 2.12 5.50 -2.61
CA VAL A 4 1.03 5.77 -3.54
C VAL A 4 1.10 7.19 -4.07
N GLU A 5 0.85 7.34 -5.37
CA GLU A 5 0.59 8.61 -6.01
C GLU A 5 -0.93 8.83 -6.13
N ARG A 6 -1.51 9.57 -5.18
CA ARG A 6 -2.93 9.98 -5.26
C ARG A 6 -3.12 11.04 -6.36
N GLY A 7 -2.14 11.92 -6.53
CA GLY A 7 -2.23 13.07 -7.42
C GLY A 7 -3.17 14.19 -6.95
N PRO A 8 -3.27 15.26 -7.75
CA PRO A 8 -4.16 16.39 -7.47
C PRO A 8 -5.64 16.00 -7.58
N VAL A 9 -6.52 16.92 -7.18
CA VAL A 9 -7.97 16.78 -7.34
C VAL A 9 -8.29 16.40 -8.79
N PRO A 10 -9.16 15.41 -9.05
CA PRO A 10 -9.65 15.12 -10.39
C PRO A 10 -10.28 16.36 -11.03
N LEU A 11 -10.22 16.45 -12.35
CA LEU A 11 -10.84 17.54 -13.09
C LEU A 11 -12.21 17.11 -13.64
N GLU A 12 -13.13 18.05 -13.73
CA GLU A 12 -14.37 17.92 -14.50
C GLU A 12 -14.09 18.05 -16.00
N ALA A 13 -15.11 17.79 -16.83
CA ALA A 13 -14.99 17.86 -18.28
C ALA A 13 -14.60 19.27 -18.81
N ASP A 14 -14.92 20.32 -18.04
CA ASP A 14 -14.56 21.71 -18.35
C ASP A 14 -13.15 22.11 -17.86
N GLY A 15 -12.42 21.20 -17.23
CA GLY A 15 -11.07 21.42 -16.71
C GLY A 15 -11.02 22.06 -15.32
N SER A 16 -12.16 22.33 -14.68
CA SER A 16 -12.21 22.77 -13.29
C SER A 16 -11.95 21.63 -12.30
N ASN A 17 -11.54 21.95 -11.07
CA ASN A 17 -11.41 20.94 -10.02
C ASN A 17 -12.78 20.37 -9.65
N LYS A 18 -12.87 19.05 -9.58
CA LYS A 18 -14.05 18.33 -9.12
C LYS A 18 -14.44 18.75 -7.70
N VAL A 19 -15.73 19.06 -7.52
CA VAL A 19 -16.31 19.41 -6.22
C VAL A 19 -17.14 18.23 -5.71
N PHE A 20 -16.77 17.68 -4.57
CA PHE A 20 -17.47 16.56 -3.98
C PHE A 20 -18.65 17.03 -3.11
N THR A 21 -19.87 16.58 -3.42
CA THR A 21 -21.05 16.78 -2.57
C THR A 21 -21.20 15.72 -1.48
N SER A 22 -20.52 14.59 -1.67
CA SER A 22 -20.38 13.50 -0.70
C SER A 22 -19.02 12.84 -0.92
N TYR A 23 -18.31 12.52 0.15
CA TYR A 23 -17.00 11.85 0.07
C TYR A 23 -17.07 10.51 -0.66
N GLY A 24 -18.22 9.82 -0.63
CA GLY A 24 -18.41 8.56 -1.36
C GLY A 24 -18.22 8.70 -2.87
N ASN A 25 -18.46 9.89 -3.42
CA ASN A 25 -18.29 10.18 -4.85
C ASN A 25 -16.80 10.16 -5.28
N ALA A 26 -15.87 10.33 -4.34
CA ALA A 26 -14.43 10.25 -4.62
C ALA A 26 -13.93 8.81 -4.83
N ARG A 27 -14.74 7.79 -4.51
CA ARG A 27 -14.32 6.38 -4.55
C ARG A 27 -13.81 5.95 -5.91
N ARG A 28 -14.54 6.31 -6.97
CA ARG A 28 -14.18 5.92 -8.34
C ARG A 28 -12.86 6.57 -8.74
N ASP A 29 -12.73 7.87 -8.50
CA ASP A 29 -11.53 8.63 -8.82
C ASP A 29 -10.30 8.08 -8.08
N LEU A 30 -10.44 7.74 -6.79
CA LEU A 30 -9.36 7.10 -6.04
C LEU A 30 -8.97 5.75 -6.62
N ILE A 31 -9.93 4.88 -6.97
CA ILE A 31 -9.64 3.60 -7.62
C ILE A 31 -8.92 3.81 -8.96
N ASP A 32 -9.31 4.82 -9.73
CA ASP A 32 -8.68 5.12 -11.01
C ASP A 32 -7.23 5.61 -10.84
N ARG A 33 -6.93 6.32 -9.74
CA ARG A 33 -5.57 6.78 -9.38
C ARG A 33 -4.70 5.69 -8.78
N MET A 34 -5.18 4.99 -7.75
CA MET A 34 -4.35 4.11 -6.91
C MET A 34 -4.67 2.62 -7.05
N GLY A 35 -5.62 2.25 -7.90
CA GLY A 35 -6.08 0.86 -8.04
C GLY A 35 -6.94 0.38 -6.87
N GLN A 36 -7.39 -0.86 -6.94
CA GLN A 36 -8.28 -1.47 -5.94
C GLN A 36 -7.50 -2.07 -4.76
N TYR A 37 -6.65 -1.26 -4.12
CA TYR A 37 -5.86 -1.67 -2.96
C TYR A 37 -6.18 -0.80 -1.76
N CYS A 38 -6.21 -1.40 -0.57
CA CYS A 38 -6.19 -0.62 0.66
C CYS A 38 -4.86 0.14 0.77
N ALA A 39 -4.90 1.44 1.05
CA ALA A 39 -3.71 2.28 1.20
C ALA A 39 -2.78 1.77 2.32
N TYR A 40 -3.36 1.14 3.35
CA TYR A 40 -2.62 0.70 4.53
C TYR A 40 -2.15 -0.76 4.45
N CYS A 41 -3.06 -1.74 4.39
CA CYS A 41 -2.64 -3.15 4.36
C CYS A 41 -2.17 -3.61 2.96
N ASN A 42 -2.43 -2.81 1.92
CA ASN A 42 -2.13 -3.10 0.53
C ASN A 42 -2.76 -4.39 -0.04
N GLN A 43 -3.73 -4.97 0.67
CA GLN A 43 -4.57 -6.03 0.15
C GLN A 43 -5.40 -5.51 -1.04
N LYS A 44 -5.45 -6.30 -2.12
CA LYS A 44 -6.37 -6.06 -3.23
C LYS A 44 -7.79 -6.44 -2.81
N LEU A 45 -8.74 -5.54 -3.07
CA LEU A 45 -10.13 -5.67 -2.66
C LEU A 45 -11.01 -5.15 -3.80
N PRO A 46 -11.41 -6.03 -4.75
CA PRO A 46 -12.24 -5.62 -5.88
C PRO A 46 -13.57 -5.00 -5.44
N SER A 47 -14.14 -5.54 -4.36
CA SER A 47 -15.29 -4.99 -3.65
C SER A 47 -14.88 -4.50 -2.26
N SER A 48 -15.76 -3.70 -1.63
CA SER A 48 -15.65 -3.33 -0.21
C SER A 48 -14.53 -2.36 0.19
N LEU A 49 -13.73 -1.84 -0.74
CA LEU A 49 -12.94 -0.63 -0.46
C LEU A 49 -13.87 0.57 -0.29
N ALA A 50 -13.60 1.37 0.73
CA ALA A 50 -14.30 2.63 1.01
C ALA A 50 -13.35 3.81 0.89
N VAL A 51 -13.93 5.01 0.68
CA VAL A 51 -13.20 6.26 0.89
C VAL A 51 -12.95 6.40 2.38
N GLU A 52 -11.69 6.54 2.75
CA GLU A 52 -11.24 6.73 4.12
C GLU A 52 -10.69 8.14 4.28
N HIS A 53 -11.06 8.79 5.37
CA HIS A 53 -10.53 10.09 5.77
C HIS A 53 -9.24 9.92 6.57
N VAL A 54 -8.12 10.48 6.09
CA VAL A 54 -6.83 10.44 6.80
C VAL A 54 -6.99 11.03 8.21
N GLN A 55 -7.55 12.24 8.30
CA GLN A 55 -8.04 12.85 9.53
C GLN A 55 -9.55 12.65 9.64
N PRO A 56 -10.07 12.07 10.74
CA PRO A 56 -11.47 11.69 10.84
C PRO A 56 -12.39 12.91 10.77
N LYS A 57 -13.41 12.83 9.92
CA LYS A 57 -14.39 13.89 9.69
C LYS A 57 -15.17 14.31 10.94
N SER A 58 -15.37 13.40 11.90
CA SER A 58 -16.04 13.69 13.17
C SER A 58 -15.26 14.69 14.03
N LEU A 59 -13.93 14.73 13.87
CA LEU A 59 -13.05 15.68 14.56
C LEU A 59 -12.63 16.85 13.66
N ASN A 60 -12.72 16.68 12.34
CA ASN A 60 -12.31 17.67 11.34
C ASN A 60 -13.40 17.85 10.26
N PRO A 61 -14.57 18.43 10.57
CA PRO A 61 -15.68 18.52 9.62
C PRO A 61 -15.33 19.29 8.34
N ALA A 62 -14.46 20.30 8.44
CA ALA A 62 -13.97 21.06 7.30
C ALA A 62 -13.19 20.22 6.27
N LEU A 63 -12.68 19.05 6.67
CA LEU A 63 -11.94 18.13 5.81
C LEU A 63 -12.81 16.97 5.29
N GLU A 64 -14.12 16.99 5.50
CA GLU A 64 -15.01 15.88 5.11
C GLU A 64 -15.04 15.66 3.59
N LEU A 65 -14.93 16.74 2.81
CA LEU A 65 -15.03 16.74 1.34
C LEU A 65 -13.70 17.00 0.63
N GLU A 66 -12.61 17.10 1.40
CA GLU A 66 -11.29 17.46 0.90
C GLU A 66 -10.54 16.26 0.30
N TRP A 67 -10.21 16.33 -0.98
CA TRP A 67 -9.49 15.27 -1.71
C TRP A 67 -8.15 14.90 -1.05
N SER A 68 -7.43 15.90 -0.53
CA SER A 68 -6.14 15.71 0.16
C SER A 68 -6.29 14.86 1.43
N ASN A 69 -7.50 14.77 1.98
CA ASN A 69 -7.83 13.98 3.15
C ASN A 69 -8.35 12.58 2.79
N PHE A 70 -8.41 12.19 1.50
CA PHE A 70 -8.97 10.90 1.08
C PHE A 70 -7.91 9.89 0.66
N VAL A 71 -8.12 8.63 1.08
CA VAL A 71 -7.45 7.42 0.58
C VAL A 71 -8.44 6.26 0.46
N LEU A 72 -8.04 5.12 -0.11
CA LEU A 72 -8.85 3.89 -0.05
C LEU A 72 -8.51 3.07 1.19
N GLY A 73 -9.52 2.74 1.99
CA GLY A 73 -9.40 1.89 3.18
C GLY A 73 -10.20 0.59 3.04
N CYS A 74 -9.67 -0.51 3.56
CA CYS A 74 -10.47 -1.71 3.82
C CYS A 74 -11.22 -1.59 5.15
N THR A 75 -12.28 -2.39 5.32
CA THR A 75 -13.08 -2.42 6.55
C THR A 75 -12.22 -2.58 7.80
N ASN A 76 -11.30 -3.55 7.85
CA ASN A 76 -10.51 -3.80 9.06
C ASN A 76 -9.60 -2.61 9.41
N CYS A 77 -8.91 -2.01 8.43
CA CYS A 77 -8.05 -0.86 8.68
C CYS A 77 -8.87 0.36 9.10
N ASN A 78 -9.96 0.65 8.40
CA ASN A 78 -10.85 1.77 8.70
C ASN A 78 -11.48 1.61 10.09
N SER A 79 -12.14 0.48 10.37
CA SER A 79 -12.77 0.22 11.67
C SER A 79 -11.76 0.25 12.83
N THR A 80 -10.52 -0.23 12.63
CA THR A 80 -9.48 -0.16 13.67
C THR A 80 -9.02 1.28 13.93
N LYS A 81 -8.91 2.10 12.88
CA LYS A 81 -8.56 3.52 13.00
C LYS A 81 -9.69 4.31 13.65
N GLY A 82 -10.93 4.10 13.20
CA GLY A 82 -12.13 4.78 13.67
C GLY A 82 -11.96 6.30 13.67
N SER A 83 -12.39 6.94 14.75
CA SER A 83 -12.30 8.38 14.95
C SER A 83 -11.10 8.81 15.81
N LYS A 84 -10.03 8.00 15.90
CA LYS A 84 -8.82 8.37 16.65
C LYS A 84 -8.27 9.70 16.11
N PRO A 85 -7.88 10.66 16.97
CA PRO A 85 -7.27 11.91 16.53
C PRO A 85 -5.95 11.62 15.80
N VAL A 86 -5.72 12.31 14.69
CA VAL A 86 -4.55 12.15 13.84
C VAL A 86 -3.88 13.51 13.66
N ASN A 87 -2.64 13.63 14.15
CA ASN A 87 -1.75 14.74 13.86
C ASN A 87 -0.75 14.29 12.79
N LEU A 88 -0.89 14.76 11.54
CA LEU A 88 -0.20 14.19 10.37
C LEU A 88 1.33 14.01 10.54
N PRO A 89 2.09 14.98 11.12
CA PRO A 89 3.54 14.85 11.28
C PRO A 89 3.99 13.72 12.19
N ASP A 90 3.10 13.16 13.01
CA ASP A 90 3.40 12.06 13.94
C ASP A 90 3.39 10.68 13.27
N TYR A 91 3.05 10.59 11.98
CA TYR A 91 2.83 9.33 11.26
C TYR A 91 3.56 9.32 9.92
N ILE A 92 3.62 8.13 9.31
CA ILE A 92 4.13 7.92 7.95
C ILE A 92 3.01 7.49 7.01
N TRP A 93 2.61 8.40 6.13
CA TRP A 93 1.50 8.18 5.20
C TRP A 93 1.91 7.60 3.85
N PRO A 94 1.16 6.64 3.29
CA PRO A 94 1.48 6.01 2.01
C PRO A 94 1.43 6.97 0.82
N ASP A 95 0.61 8.02 0.88
CA ASP A 95 0.48 9.04 -0.17
C ASP A 95 1.48 10.21 -0.03
N VAL A 96 2.27 10.23 1.04
CA VAL A 96 3.26 11.30 1.33
C VAL A 96 4.69 10.76 1.31
N HIS A 97 4.93 9.57 1.87
CA HIS A 97 6.25 9.01 2.12
C HIS A 97 6.52 7.74 1.32
N ASN A 98 7.79 7.34 1.19
CA ASN A 98 8.12 5.99 0.73
C ASN A 98 7.87 4.93 1.82
N THR A 99 6.61 4.59 2.07
CA THR A 99 6.24 3.60 3.10
C THR A 99 6.68 2.16 2.80
N HIS A 100 7.31 1.90 1.65
CA HIS A 100 7.99 0.63 1.42
C HIS A 100 9.23 0.49 2.29
N MET A 101 9.93 1.59 2.56
CA MET A 101 11.13 1.65 3.42
C MET A 101 10.80 1.46 4.90
N ALA A 102 9.56 1.72 5.29
CA ALA A 102 9.21 1.83 6.70
C ALA A 102 8.99 0.50 7.43
N PHE A 103 8.70 -0.57 6.69
CA PHE A 103 8.19 -1.81 7.26
C PHE A 103 8.87 -3.03 6.67
N THR A 104 9.14 -4.01 7.52
CA THR A 104 9.59 -5.35 7.14
C THR A 104 8.46 -6.34 7.28
N TYR A 105 8.46 -7.36 6.42
CA TYR A 105 7.43 -8.39 6.40
C TYR A 105 8.08 -9.76 6.59
N THR A 106 7.44 -10.63 7.35
CA THR A 106 7.95 -11.97 7.65
C THR A 106 7.09 -13.05 7.01
N PRO A 107 7.64 -14.24 6.69
CA PRO A 107 6.88 -15.33 6.05
C PRO A 107 5.66 -15.82 6.84
N ASP A 108 5.61 -15.62 8.16
CA ASP A 108 4.44 -15.93 9.00
C ASP A 108 3.32 -14.87 8.92
N GLY A 109 3.49 -13.85 8.08
CA GLY A 109 2.48 -12.82 7.82
C GLY A 109 2.52 -11.64 8.80
N LYS A 110 3.57 -11.54 9.62
CA LYS A 110 3.77 -10.35 10.47
C LYS A 110 4.37 -9.20 9.67
N ILE A 111 4.20 -8.02 10.24
CA ILE A 111 4.69 -6.75 9.75
C ILE A 111 5.29 -6.02 10.93
N ASP A 112 6.52 -5.58 10.79
CA ASP A 112 7.25 -4.88 11.83
C ASP A 112 7.82 -3.57 11.29
N VAL A 113 8.15 -2.67 12.20
CA VAL A 113 8.92 -1.47 11.86
C VAL A 113 10.29 -1.89 11.36
N ASN A 114 10.74 -1.29 10.26
CA ASN A 114 12.06 -1.57 9.72
C ASN A 114 13.15 -1.15 10.74
N PRO A 115 13.99 -2.10 11.22
CA PRO A 115 14.98 -1.81 12.26
C PRO A 115 16.08 -0.84 11.80
N ALA A 116 16.26 -0.65 10.50
CA ALA A 116 17.25 0.27 9.92
C ALA A 116 16.83 1.75 9.98
N LEU A 117 15.58 2.05 10.37
CA LEU A 117 15.12 3.43 10.55
C LEU A 117 15.78 4.11 11.76
N SER A 118 15.88 5.44 11.71
CA SER A 118 16.21 6.25 12.88
C SER A 118 15.13 6.12 13.97
N ASP A 119 15.47 6.36 15.22
CA ASP A 119 14.52 6.20 16.34
C ASP A 119 13.28 7.09 16.20
N ALA A 120 13.45 8.32 15.71
CA ALA A 120 12.34 9.22 15.41
C ALA A 120 11.37 8.61 14.38
N LEU A 121 11.91 8.02 13.30
CA LEU A 121 11.08 7.37 12.27
C LEU A 121 10.47 6.06 12.75
N LYS A 122 11.15 5.30 13.62
CA LYS A 122 10.60 4.09 14.25
C LYS A 122 9.34 4.43 15.05
N VAL A 123 9.35 5.53 15.80
CA VAL A 123 8.17 5.98 16.56
C VAL A 123 7.00 6.30 15.61
N LYS A 124 7.24 7.04 14.52
CA LYS A 124 6.18 7.36 13.54
C LYS A 124 5.66 6.11 12.83
N ALA A 125 6.55 5.18 12.49
CA ALA A 125 6.19 3.92 11.85
C ALA A 125 5.36 3.03 12.78
N GLN A 126 5.73 2.94 14.06
CA GLN A 126 4.96 2.18 15.05
C GLN A 126 3.56 2.79 15.23
N LYS A 127 3.46 4.12 15.39
CA LYS A 127 2.18 4.83 15.43
C LYS A 127 1.29 4.51 14.22
N MET A 128 1.88 4.37 13.03
CA MET A 128 1.15 3.99 11.82
C MET A 128 0.62 2.55 11.88
N LEU A 129 1.42 1.58 12.35
CA LEU A 129 0.97 0.20 12.53
C LEU A 129 -0.16 0.11 13.56
N ASP A 130 -0.03 0.82 14.67
CA ASP A 130 -1.00 0.86 15.78
C ASP A 130 -2.32 1.52 15.36
N LEU A 131 -2.24 2.59 14.55
CA LEU A 131 -3.41 3.33 14.08
C LEU A 131 -4.41 2.40 13.40
N VAL A 132 -3.92 1.55 12.51
CA VAL A 132 -4.73 0.61 11.70
C VAL A 132 -4.64 -0.84 12.19
N GLY A 133 -3.96 -1.09 13.32
CA GLY A 133 -3.77 -2.41 13.93
C GLY A 133 -3.22 -3.46 12.98
N LEU A 134 -2.19 -3.14 12.19
CA LEU A 134 -1.65 -4.07 11.19
C LEU A 134 -0.88 -5.24 11.80
N GLN A 135 -0.43 -5.09 13.04
CA GLN A 135 0.26 -6.11 13.85
C GLN A 135 -0.71 -7.06 14.55
N ASN A 136 -2.02 -6.85 14.44
CA ASN A 136 -3.00 -7.74 15.04
C ASN A 136 -2.89 -9.14 14.42
N TYR A 137 -2.81 -10.15 15.29
CA TYR A 137 -2.74 -11.56 14.93
C TYR A 137 -3.82 -12.36 15.66
N PRO A 138 -5.11 -12.09 15.40
CA PRO A 138 -6.17 -12.81 16.06
C PRO A 138 -6.21 -14.24 15.49
N ASP A 139 -5.84 -15.21 16.32
CA ASP A 139 -5.83 -16.64 15.99
C ASP A 139 -6.88 -17.36 16.86
N ASN A 140 -8.15 -17.15 16.51
CA ASN A 140 -9.28 -17.79 17.18
C ASN A 140 -10.42 -18.00 16.18
N ALA A 141 -11.36 -18.87 16.53
CA ALA A 141 -12.42 -19.34 15.63
C ALA A 141 -13.39 -18.23 15.16
N THR A 142 -13.52 -17.14 15.92
CA THR A 142 -14.45 -16.04 15.62
C THR A 142 -13.76 -14.84 14.96
N ALA A 143 -12.44 -14.89 14.78
CA ALA A 143 -11.66 -13.81 14.20
C ALA A 143 -11.99 -13.63 12.71
N SER A 144 -12.63 -12.50 12.38
CA SER A 144 -12.90 -12.08 11.00
C SER A 144 -11.71 -11.37 10.34
N ASP A 145 -10.75 -10.86 11.12
CA ASP A 145 -9.57 -10.20 10.59
C ASP A 145 -8.51 -11.21 10.13
N ARG A 146 -8.45 -11.42 8.81
CA ARG A 146 -7.52 -12.35 8.16
C ARG A 146 -6.30 -11.65 7.55
N ARG A 147 -6.05 -10.37 7.85
CA ARG A 147 -4.98 -9.59 7.19
C ARG A 147 -3.59 -10.23 7.31
N TRP A 148 -3.27 -10.81 8.47
CA TRP A 148 -1.99 -11.52 8.65
C TRP A 148 -1.92 -12.81 7.84
N LEU A 149 -2.99 -13.61 7.80
CA LEU A 149 -3.09 -14.81 6.95
C LEU A 149 -2.93 -14.47 5.48
N ASN A 150 -3.60 -13.41 5.02
CA ASN A 150 -3.52 -12.98 3.63
C ASN A 150 -2.08 -12.54 3.26
N ARG A 151 -1.34 -11.91 4.18
CA ARG A 151 0.09 -11.62 3.99
C ARG A 151 0.95 -12.89 3.94
N LYS A 152 0.69 -13.85 4.82
CA LYS A 152 1.36 -15.17 4.81
C LYS A 152 1.13 -15.89 3.48
N GLU A 153 -0.11 -15.92 3.00
CA GLU A 153 -0.42 -16.49 1.67
C GLU A 153 0.27 -15.73 0.53
N ALA A 154 0.37 -14.40 0.62
CA ALA A 154 1.11 -13.61 -0.37
C ALA A 154 2.60 -13.99 -0.41
N PHE A 155 3.23 -14.27 0.75
CA PHE A 155 4.60 -14.81 0.78
C PHE A 155 4.71 -16.17 0.10
N VAL A 156 3.78 -17.09 0.37
CA VAL A 156 3.80 -18.42 -0.27
C VAL A 156 3.72 -18.27 -1.78
N LYS A 157 2.80 -17.44 -2.28
CA LYS A 157 2.64 -17.19 -3.72
C LYS A 157 3.84 -16.50 -4.33
N ALA A 158 4.40 -15.49 -3.67
CA ALA A 158 5.58 -14.77 -4.14
C ALA A 158 6.81 -15.68 -4.22
N ASN A 159 7.03 -16.56 -3.24
CA ASN A 159 8.14 -17.52 -3.28
C ASN A 159 7.95 -18.59 -4.36
N LEU A 160 6.73 -19.10 -4.57
CA LEU A 160 6.44 -20.00 -5.68
C LEU A 160 6.70 -19.33 -7.03
N ALA A 161 6.28 -18.07 -7.17
CA ALA A 161 6.52 -17.28 -8.37
C ALA A 161 8.01 -17.05 -8.62
N LEU A 162 8.82 -16.85 -7.56
CA LEU A 162 10.27 -16.74 -7.67
C LEU A 162 10.91 -18.04 -8.18
N LEU A 163 10.49 -19.21 -7.68
CA LEU A 163 10.97 -20.50 -8.17
C LEU A 163 10.65 -20.71 -9.66
N LEU A 164 9.43 -20.36 -10.07
CA LEU A 164 9.00 -20.44 -11.48
C LEU A 164 9.82 -19.50 -12.36
N TYR A 165 10.05 -18.26 -11.90
CA TYR A 165 10.88 -17.28 -12.58
C TYR A 165 12.32 -17.78 -12.77
N GLN A 166 12.95 -18.30 -11.72
CA GLN A 166 14.30 -18.85 -11.79
C GLN A 166 14.39 -20.02 -12.78
N SER A 167 13.39 -20.90 -12.80
CA SER A 167 13.31 -22.01 -13.77
C SER A 167 13.13 -21.52 -15.21
N ALA A 168 12.25 -20.54 -15.43
CA ALA A 168 12.01 -19.95 -16.76
C ALA A 168 13.24 -19.19 -17.27
N SER A 169 13.87 -18.41 -16.39
CA SER A 169 15.10 -17.66 -16.68
C SER A 169 16.25 -18.59 -17.10
N ALA A 170 16.45 -19.70 -16.38
CA ALA A 170 17.44 -20.72 -16.74
C ALA A 170 17.19 -21.38 -18.10
N LYS A 171 15.97 -21.27 -18.64
CA LYS A 171 15.57 -21.78 -19.96
C LYS A 171 15.47 -20.70 -21.03
N GLY A 172 15.92 -19.48 -20.74
CA GLY A 172 15.91 -18.36 -21.68
C GLY A 172 14.55 -17.65 -21.85
N ALA A 173 13.59 -17.88 -20.94
CA ALA A 173 12.25 -17.29 -21.00
C ALA A 173 12.01 -16.27 -19.86
N ALA A 174 13.04 -15.49 -19.52
CA ALA A 174 12.97 -14.53 -18.42
C ALA A 174 11.99 -13.38 -18.71
N GLU A 175 12.09 -12.76 -19.89
CA GLU A 175 11.36 -11.53 -20.22
C GLU A 175 9.82 -11.73 -20.21
N GLU A 176 9.34 -12.83 -20.80
CA GLU A 176 7.93 -13.17 -20.81
C GLU A 176 7.41 -13.45 -19.39
N CYS A 177 8.24 -14.09 -18.56
CA CYS A 177 7.92 -14.38 -17.18
C CYS A 177 7.84 -13.09 -16.35
N GLU A 178 8.75 -12.14 -16.54
CA GLU A 178 8.75 -10.85 -15.84
C GLU A 178 7.43 -10.08 -16.03
N LYS A 179 6.92 -10.01 -17.26
CA LYS A 179 5.64 -9.35 -17.56
C LYS A 179 4.47 -10.06 -16.85
N LEU A 180 4.45 -11.39 -16.89
CA LEU A 180 3.42 -12.19 -16.20
C LEU A 180 3.47 -12.00 -14.68
N LEU A 181 4.66 -11.92 -14.09
CA LEU A 181 4.86 -11.68 -12.66
C LEU A 181 4.29 -10.33 -12.21
N GLY A 182 4.43 -9.29 -13.04
CA GLY A 182 3.79 -7.99 -12.79
C GLY A 182 2.28 -8.12 -12.60
N PHE A 183 1.61 -8.83 -13.52
CA PHE A 183 0.16 -9.10 -13.42
C PHE A 183 -0.20 -9.92 -12.18
N TRP A 184 0.52 -11.02 -11.91
CA TRP A 184 0.27 -11.86 -10.74
C TRP A 184 0.46 -11.12 -9.42
N ALA A 185 1.52 -10.34 -9.31
CA ALA A 185 1.79 -9.55 -8.11
C ALA A 185 0.66 -8.55 -7.88
N CYS A 186 0.24 -7.82 -8.92
CA CYS A 186 -0.83 -6.83 -8.80
C CYS A 186 -2.18 -7.50 -8.48
N ASP A 187 -2.50 -8.66 -9.02
CA ASP A 187 -3.73 -9.39 -8.68
C ASP A 187 -3.77 -9.92 -7.24
N ASN A 188 -2.61 -10.19 -6.64
CA ASN A 188 -2.52 -10.58 -5.24
C ASN A 188 -2.55 -9.38 -4.28
N GLY A 189 -2.07 -8.21 -4.70
CA GLY A 189 -1.78 -7.10 -3.81
C GLY A 189 -0.51 -7.35 -2.98
N PHE A 190 -0.38 -6.69 -1.83
CA PHE A 190 0.76 -6.82 -0.92
C PHE A 190 2.11 -6.46 -1.56
N PHE A 191 2.14 -5.35 -2.29
CA PHE A 191 3.30 -4.84 -3.06
C PHE A 191 4.66 -5.06 -2.38
N SER A 192 4.81 -4.63 -1.12
CA SER A 192 6.10 -4.70 -0.42
C SER A 192 6.59 -6.13 -0.17
N ILE A 193 5.69 -7.12 -0.07
CA ILE A 193 6.06 -8.54 0.06
C ILE A 193 6.68 -9.03 -1.25
N TRP A 194 6.05 -8.72 -2.38
CA TRP A 194 6.58 -9.06 -3.71
C TRP A 194 7.93 -8.38 -3.97
N MET A 195 8.05 -7.10 -3.64
CA MET A 195 9.32 -6.37 -3.75
C MET A 195 10.43 -6.98 -2.88
N GLN A 196 10.10 -7.43 -1.66
CA GLN A 196 11.04 -8.08 -0.76
C GLN A 196 11.51 -9.44 -1.30
N VAL A 197 10.59 -10.28 -1.80
CA VAL A 197 10.94 -11.61 -2.35
C VAL A 197 11.80 -11.48 -3.60
N PHE A 198 11.52 -10.49 -4.46
CA PHE A 198 12.25 -10.24 -5.70
C PHE A 198 13.39 -9.23 -5.54
N ASN A 199 13.90 -8.99 -4.33
CA ASN A 199 14.90 -7.94 -4.08
C ASN A 199 16.15 -8.06 -4.98
N ALA A 200 16.60 -9.29 -5.27
CA ALA A 200 17.75 -9.59 -6.11
C ALA A 200 17.48 -9.50 -7.63
N TYR A 201 16.26 -9.14 -8.05
CA TYR A 201 15.82 -9.15 -9.45
C TYR A 201 15.24 -7.79 -9.88
N PRO A 202 16.08 -6.79 -10.19
CA PRO A 202 15.64 -5.44 -10.56
C PRO A 202 14.64 -5.38 -11.71
N THR A 203 14.78 -6.25 -12.71
CA THR A 203 13.87 -6.32 -13.87
C THR A 203 12.47 -6.75 -13.46
N VAL A 204 12.35 -7.77 -12.60
CA VAL A 204 11.06 -8.19 -12.01
C VAL A 204 10.48 -7.10 -11.11
N LYS A 205 11.30 -6.50 -10.22
CA LYS A 205 10.87 -5.37 -9.38
C LYS A 205 10.28 -4.23 -10.22
N ARG A 206 10.89 -3.92 -11.38
CA ARG A 206 10.38 -2.90 -12.29
C ARG A 206 8.99 -3.26 -12.81
N GLN A 207 8.78 -4.50 -13.25
CA GLN A 207 7.45 -4.94 -13.70
C GLN A 207 6.40 -4.87 -12.58
N ILE A 208 6.78 -5.20 -11.35
CA ILE A 208 5.90 -5.05 -10.18
C ILE A 208 5.52 -3.58 -9.98
N VAL A 209 6.48 -2.66 -9.93
CA VAL A 209 6.22 -1.21 -9.77
C VAL A 209 5.27 -0.70 -10.86
N LEU A 210 5.53 -1.04 -12.12
CA LEU A 210 4.72 -0.60 -13.26
C LEU A 210 3.29 -1.18 -13.25
N SER A 211 3.13 -2.43 -12.78
CA SER A 211 1.84 -3.12 -12.79
C SER A 211 0.90 -2.66 -11.66
N PHE A 212 1.47 -2.23 -10.53
CA PHE A 212 0.70 -1.69 -9.43
C PHE A 212 0.29 -0.24 -9.71
N LYS A 213 -0.88 -0.05 -10.33
CA LYS A 213 -1.46 1.27 -10.65
C LYS A 213 -1.36 2.27 -9.50
N GLY A 214 -0.80 3.45 -9.77
CA GLY A 214 -0.66 4.53 -8.79
C GLY A 214 0.45 4.33 -7.77
N THR A 215 1.44 3.48 -8.04
CA THR A 215 2.68 3.48 -7.26
C THR A 215 3.44 4.79 -7.53
N ALA A 216 3.99 5.42 -6.49
CA ALA A 216 4.83 6.59 -6.68
C ALA A 216 6.20 6.17 -7.26
N HIS A 217 6.39 6.29 -8.57
CA HIS A 217 7.59 5.76 -9.24
C HIS A 217 8.87 6.49 -8.83
N THR A 218 8.78 7.76 -8.42
CA THR A 218 9.91 8.57 -7.93
C THR A 218 10.47 8.06 -6.59
N CYS A 219 9.76 7.16 -5.91
CA CYS A 219 10.26 6.46 -4.73
C CYS A 219 11.29 5.36 -5.03
N PHE A 220 11.68 5.18 -6.29
CA PHE A 220 12.58 4.10 -6.70
C PHE A 220 13.61 4.62 -7.70
N ASP A 221 14.87 4.18 -7.55
CA ASP A 221 15.93 4.49 -8.51
C ASP A 221 15.84 3.63 -9.78
N THR A 222 16.84 3.72 -10.64
CA THR A 222 16.93 2.93 -11.86
C THR A 222 16.98 1.43 -11.61
N ASP A 223 17.53 0.95 -10.50
CA ASP A 223 17.59 -0.47 -10.13
C ASP A 223 16.45 -0.89 -9.20
N VAL A 224 15.46 0.00 -9.07
CA VAL A 224 14.28 -0.16 -8.23
C VAL A 224 14.64 -0.38 -6.77
N ASN A 225 15.72 0.25 -6.30
CA ASN A 225 16.00 0.42 -4.89
C ASN A 225 15.20 1.61 -4.35
N PRO A 226 14.73 1.54 -3.10
CA PRO A 226 13.89 2.59 -2.55
C PRO A 226 14.68 3.88 -2.32
N LEU A 227 14.11 5.00 -2.76
CA LEU A 227 14.58 6.36 -2.53
C LEU A 227 13.63 7.07 -1.56
N GLN A 228 14.17 8.02 -0.81
CA GLN A 228 13.34 8.90 0.01
C GLN A 228 12.43 9.78 -0.87
N ARG A 229 11.14 9.84 -0.56
CA ARG A 229 10.17 10.74 -1.21
C ARG A 229 10.17 12.13 -0.59
N THR A 230 10.35 12.21 0.72
CA THR A 230 10.50 13.45 1.49
C THR A 230 11.82 13.45 2.25
N ALA A 231 12.09 14.47 3.06
CA ALA A 231 13.28 14.48 3.94
C ALA A 231 13.29 13.32 4.97
N GLU A 232 12.15 12.67 5.21
CA GLU A 232 12.00 11.58 6.16
C GLU A 232 12.09 10.21 5.47
N LEU A 233 11.18 9.98 4.52
CA LEU A 233 10.99 8.71 3.79
C LEU A 233 10.38 8.97 2.43
#